data_AF-A0A2R6GRN1-F1
#
_entry.id   AF-A0A2R6GRN1-F1
#
_cell.length_a   1.000
_cell.length_b   1.000
_cell.length_c   1.000
_cell.angle_alpha   90.00
_cell.angle_beta   90.00
_cell.angle_gamma   90.00
#
_symmetry.space_group_name_H-M   'P 1'
#
loop_
_entity.id
_entity.type
_entity.pdbx_description
1 polymer ?
#
loop_
_entity_poly.entity_id
_entity_poly.type
_entity_poly.pdbx_seq_one_letter_code
_entity_poly.pdbx_strand_id
1 'polypeptide(L)'
;MADEFAKGLAIFMGAGLAWLTLAGWYRTPSFEGSGIQLVAEAPEPSTIYGTIGIVLMDVMAWFAVIGALTFWVVIPLFEQARASSEERGS
;
A
#
# COMPACT_ATOMS: atom_id res chain seq x y z
N MET A 1 17.68 10.83 3.94
CA MET A 1 16.98 10.91 2.63
C MET A 1 17.04 9.60 1.82
N ALA A 2 18.22 9.03 1.53
CA ALA A 2 18.31 7.82 0.69
C ALA A 2 17.83 6.53 1.39
N ASP A 3 18.01 6.44 2.70
CA ASP A 3 17.59 5.30 3.52
C ASP A 3 16.06 5.21 3.65
N GLU A 4 15.40 6.35 3.93
CA GLU A 4 13.94 6.44 4.00
C GLU A 4 13.32 6.20 2.62
N PHE A 5 13.97 6.67 1.54
CA PHE A 5 13.54 6.34 0.19
C PHE A 5 13.56 4.82 -0.06
N ALA A 6 14.66 4.15 0.26
CA ALA A 6 14.80 2.71 0.08
C ALA A 6 13.78 1.92 0.91
N LYS A 7 13.51 2.33 2.16
CA LYS A 7 12.46 1.74 3.01
C LYS A 7 11.07 1.90 2.41
N GLY A 8 10.73 3.11 1.96
CA GLY A 8 9.44 3.36 1.31
C GLY A 8 9.29 2.57 0.00
N LEU A 9 10.34 2.47 -0.81
CA LEU A 9 10.35 1.68 -2.04
C LEU A 9 10.17 0.18 -1.75
N ALA A 10 10.86 -0.36 -0.74
CA ALA A 10 10.73 -1.76 -0.35
C ALA A 10 9.29 -2.10 0.06
N ILE A 11 8.65 -1.22 0.85
CA ILE A 11 7.25 -1.38 1.24
C ILE A 11 6.34 -1.30 0.01
N PHE A 12 6.50 -0.26 -0.82
CA PHE A 12 5.66 -0.05 -1.99
C PHE A 12 5.72 -1.25 -2.94
N MET A 13 6.93 -1.75 -3.22
CA MET A 13 7.12 -2.89 -4.11
C MET A 13 6.61 -4.19 -3.49
N GLY A 14 6.98 -4.48 -2.24
CA GLY A 14 6.59 -5.73 -1.59
C GLY A 14 5.08 -5.85 -1.43
N ALA A 15 4.45 -4.83 -0.83
CA ALA A 15 3.01 -4.81 -0.62
C ALA A 15 2.24 -4.60 -1.93
N GLY A 16 2.76 -3.78 -2.85
CA GLY A 16 2.16 -3.54 -4.16
C GLY A 16 2.11 -4.81 -5.02
N LEU A 17 3.17 -5.63 -5.02
CA LEU A 17 3.19 -6.91 -5.73
C LEU A 17 2.24 -7.94 -5.10
N ALA A 18 2.19 -8.00 -3.77
CA ALA A 18 1.23 -8.83 -3.07
C ALA A 18 -0.22 -8.43 -3.40
N TRP A 19 -0.49 -7.11 -3.41
CA TRP A 19 -1.78 -6.57 -3.82
C TRP A 19 -2.10 -6.90 -5.28
N LEU A 20 -1.18 -6.68 -6.23
CA LEU A 20 -1.40 -6.98 -7.65
C LEU A 20 -1.77 -8.45 -7.87
N THR A 21 -1.11 -9.36 -7.15
CA THR A 21 -1.40 -10.79 -7.21
C THR A 21 -2.82 -11.08 -6.73
N LEU A 22 -3.20 -10.56 -5.56
CA LEU A 22 -4.51 -10.79 -4.97
C LEU A 22 -5.64 -10.10 -5.74
N ALA A 23 -5.42 -8.89 -6.23
CA ALA A 23 -6.37 -8.14 -7.07
C ALA A 23 -6.57 -8.80 -8.43
N GLY A 24 -5.53 -9.47 -8.96
CA GLY A 24 -5.65 -10.37 -10.10
C GLY A 24 -6.63 -11.52 -9.85
N TRP A 25 -6.65 -12.08 -8.64
CA TRP A 25 -7.56 -13.19 -8.30
C TRP A 25 -8.97 -12.73 -7.95
N TYR A 26 -9.11 -11.67 -7.17
CA TYR A 26 -10.39 -11.29 -6.56
C TYR A 26 -11.08 -10.09 -7.22
N ARG A 27 -10.37 -9.26 -7.99
CA ARG A 27 -10.91 -8.03 -8.61
C ARG A 27 -10.71 -7.95 -10.12
N THR A 28 -10.38 -9.06 -10.77
CA THR A 28 -10.16 -9.12 -12.23
C THR A 28 -11.02 -10.22 -12.85
N PRO A 29 -12.34 -10.00 -13.00
CA PRO A 29 -13.27 -10.99 -13.55
C PRO A 29 -13.00 -11.36 -15.02
N SER A 30 -12.38 -10.48 -15.80
CA SER A 30 -11.99 -10.74 -17.20
C SER A 30 -10.72 -9.98 -17.56
N PHE A 31 -9.85 -10.61 -18.34
CA PHE A 31 -8.69 -9.97 -18.97
C PHE A 31 -8.99 -9.42 -20.38
N GLU A 32 -10.18 -9.69 -20.91
CA GLU A 32 -10.59 -9.34 -22.27
C GLU A 32 -11.80 -8.37 -22.29
N GLY A 33 -11.93 -7.63 -23.39
CA GLY A 33 -13.10 -6.79 -23.68
C GLY A 33 -13.27 -5.60 -22.73
N SER A 34 -14.50 -5.37 -22.27
CA SER A 34 -14.87 -4.29 -21.34
C SER A 34 -14.74 -4.67 -19.86
N GLY A 35 -13.97 -5.73 -19.53
CA GLY A 35 -13.75 -6.16 -18.16
C GLY A 35 -12.97 -5.13 -17.34
N ILE A 36 -13.45 -4.82 -16.12
CA ILE A 36 -12.70 -4.01 -15.16
C ILE A 36 -11.63 -4.90 -14.51
N GLN A 37 -10.38 -4.44 -14.49
CA GLN A 37 -9.25 -5.18 -13.91
C GLN A 37 -8.76 -4.48 -12.63
N LEU A 38 -8.33 -5.28 -11.64
CA LEU A 38 -7.74 -4.87 -10.35
C LEU A 38 -8.64 -4.05 -9.41
N VAL A 39 -9.67 -3.39 -9.93
CA VAL A 39 -10.55 -2.49 -9.18
C VAL A 39 -12.04 -2.85 -9.32
N ALA A 40 -12.36 -4.02 -9.88
CA ALA A 40 -13.72 -4.52 -9.83
C ALA A 40 -14.13 -4.79 -8.36
N GLU A 41 -15.43 -4.87 -8.11
CA GLU A 41 -15.92 -5.30 -6.81
C GLU A 41 -15.47 -6.73 -6.52
N ALA A 42 -14.99 -6.98 -5.30
CA ALA A 42 -14.60 -8.32 -4.90
C ALA A 42 -15.86 -9.16 -4.66
N PRO A 43 -15.87 -10.45 -5.05
CA PRO A 43 -17.03 -11.31 -4.80
C PRO A 43 -17.21 -11.56 -3.30
N GLU A 44 -18.45 -11.81 -2.88
CA GLU A 44 -18.73 -12.28 -1.52
C GLU A 44 -17.99 -13.59 -1.24
N PRO A 45 -17.13 -13.66 -0.20
CA PRO A 45 -16.33 -14.84 0.06
C PRO A 45 -17.19 -15.99 0.57
N SER A 46 -17.11 -17.15 -0.09
CA SER A 46 -17.81 -18.38 0.31
C SER A 46 -17.04 -19.24 1.33
N THR A 47 -15.77 -18.92 1.58
CA THR A 47 -14.88 -19.64 2.49
C THR A 47 -14.05 -18.69 3.34
N ILE A 48 -13.59 -19.17 4.49
CA ILE A 48 -12.69 -18.39 5.37
C ILE A 48 -11.40 -17.96 4.66
N TYR A 49 -10.87 -18.80 3.76
CA TYR A 49 -9.67 -18.46 2.99
C TYR A 49 -9.95 -17.33 1.98
N GLY A 50 -11.14 -17.31 1.38
CA GLY A 50 -11.58 -16.19 0.54
C GLY A 50 -11.68 -14.89 1.33
N THR A 51 -12.26 -14.93 2.53
CA THR A 51 -12.33 -13.77 3.42
C THR A 51 -10.94 -13.24 3.76
N ILE A 52 -10.02 -14.14 4.16
CA ILE A 52 -8.62 -13.76 4.46
C ILE A 52 -7.95 -13.15 3.23
N GLY A 53 -8.13 -13.76 2.05
CA GLY A 53 -7.53 -13.27 0.80
C GLY A 53 -7.99 -11.87 0.43
N ILE A 54 -9.29 -11.59 0.52
CA ILE A 54 -9.87 -10.28 0.22
C ILE A 54 -9.42 -9.23 1.26
N VAL A 55 -9.45 -9.56 2.55
CA VAL A 55 -8.96 -8.64 3.60
C VAL A 55 -7.47 -8.36 3.42
N LEU A 56 -6.66 -9.38 3.15
CA LEU A 56 -5.23 -9.21 2.91
C LEU A 56 -4.97 -8.33 1.69
N MET A 57 -5.74 -8.49 0.62
CA MET A 57 -5.65 -7.64 -0.57
C MET A 57 -5.85 -6.17 -0.20
N ASP A 58 -6.93 -5.84 0.50
CA ASP A 58 -7.21 -4.46 0.88
C ASP A 58 -6.14 -3.89 1.82
N VAL A 59 -5.69 -4.68 2.80
CA VAL A 59 -4.59 -4.27 3.69
C VAL A 59 -3.30 -4.02 2.91
N MET A 60 -2.94 -4.88 1.97
CA MET A 60 -1.73 -4.73 1.16
C MET A 60 -1.80 -3.48 0.26
N ALA A 61 -2.97 -3.18 -0.32
CA ALA A 61 -3.18 -1.97 -1.11
C ALA A 61 -2.86 -0.71 -0.29
N TRP A 62 -3.48 -0.59 0.88
CA TRP A 62 -3.30 0.56 1.75
C TRP A 62 -1.92 0.60 2.38
N PHE A 63 -1.36 -0.55 2.77
CA PHE A 63 -0.02 -0.63 3.32
C PHE A 63 1.05 -0.22 2.30
N ALA A 64 0.89 -0.58 1.02
CA ALA A 64 1.78 -0.13 -0.04
C ALA A 64 1.82 1.41 -0.13
N VAL A 65 0.64 2.06 -0.13
CA VAL A 65 0.54 3.51 -0.28
C VAL A 65 0.92 4.23 1.02
N ILE A 66 0.24 3.95 2.12
CA ILE A 66 0.43 4.64 3.40
C ILE A 66 1.81 4.33 3.96
N GLY A 67 2.26 3.08 3.87
CA GLY A 67 3.57 2.67 4.34
C GLY A 67 4.70 3.37 3.58
N ALA A 68 4.62 3.45 2.25
CA ALA A 68 5.60 4.19 1.45
C ALA A 68 5.61 5.69 1.78
N LEU A 69 4.43 6.32 1.82
CA LEU A 69 4.29 7.74 2.16
C LEU A 69 4.76 8.06 3.58
N THR A 70 4.66 7.11 4.51
CA THR A 70 5.20 7.29 5.86
C THR A 70 6.70 7.57 5.82
N PHE A 71 7.46 6.80 5.04
CA PHE A 71 8.90 7.00 4.93
C PHE A 71 9.29 8.15 4.00
N TRP A 72 8.56 8.34 2.90
CA TRP A 72 8.91 9.39 1.94
C TRP A 72 8.51 10.79 2.39
N VAL A 73 7.46 10.91 3.19
CA VAL A 73 6.83 12.20 3.51
C VAL A 73 6.72 12.40 5.02
N VAL A 74 6.04 11.51 5.73
CA VAL A 74 5.66 11.76 7.15
C VAL A 74 6.89 11.84 8.05
N ILE A 75 7.80 10.86 7.97
CA ILE A 75 9.01 10.83 8.80
C ILE A 75 9.92 12.03 8.48
N PRO A 76 10.28 12.30 7.21
CA PRO A 76 11.11 13.46 6.87
C PRO A 76 10.51 14.80 7.30
N LEU A 77 9.18 14.96 7.19
CA LEU A 77 8.49 16.17 7.65
C LEU A 77 8.56 16.30 9.18
N PHE A 78 8.37 15.20 9.91
CA PHE A 78 8.44 15.19 11.37
C PHE A 78 9.84 15.54 11.87
N GLU A 79 10.89 14.97 11.26
CA GLU A 79 12.28 15.27 11.58
C GLU A 79 12.62 16.75 11.35
N GLN A 80 12.20 17.30 10.20
CA GLN A 80 12.38 18.72 9.90
C GLN A 80 11.63 19.64 10.88
N ALA A 81 10.38 19.30 11.21
CA ALA A 81 9.60 20.07 12.17
C ALA A 81 10.26 20.10 13.55
N ARG A 82 10.79 18.96 14.01
CA ARG A 82 11.53 18.87 15.27
C ARG A 82 12.81 19.71 15.24
N ALA A 83 13.63 19.59 14.20
CA ALA A 83 14.86 20.35 14.06
C ALA A 83 14.60 21.87 14.10
N SER A 84 13.57 22.35 13.40
CA SER A 84 13.18 23.76 13.41
C SER A 84 12.69 24.28 14.77
N SER A 85 12.15 23.39 15.62
CA SER A 85 11.69 23.75 16.96
C SER A 85 12.86 23.85 17.94
N GLU A 86 13.88 22.99 17.78
CA GLU A 86 15.10 23.02 18.58
C GLU A 86 15.95 24.27 18.27
N GLU A 87 16.08 24.67 17.00
CA GLU A 87 16.76 25.93 16.60
C GLU A 87 16.10 27.20 17.16
N ARG A 88 14.79 27.19 17.39
CA ARG A 88 14.06 28.34 17.96
C ARG A 88 14.16 28.43 19.49
N GLY A 89 14.61 27.36 20.14
CA GLY A 89 14.74 27.28 21.61
C GLY A 89 16.13 27.58 22.15
N SER A 90 17.15 27.72 21.30
CA SER A 90 18.53 28.12 21.63
C SER A 90 18.79 29.59 21.36
#